data_AF-A0A2D7VUA9-F1
#
_entry.id   AF-A0A2D7VUA9-F1
#
_cell.length_a   1.000
_cell.length_b   1.000
_cell.length_c   1.000
_cell.angle_alpha   90.00
_cell.angle_beta   90.00
_cell.angle_gamma   90.00
#
_symmetry.space_group_name_H-M   'P 1'
#
loop_
_entity.id
_entity.type
_entity.pdbx_description
1 polymer ?
#
loop_
_entity_poly.entity_id
_entity_poly.type
_entity_poly.pdbx_seq_one_letter_code
_entity_poly.pdbx_strand_id
1 'polypeptide(L)'
;MQNRKALIRWGIITVSIFIVTLVAWNTSVFFDVLKQNERSKMQIWASAQQDLQEQILSNDGVMSDVVLKVIEGNTTTPMVMHQMENDTYDYRNLDLPKLDSIKLQKRLVKLSKQFA
;
A
#
# COMPACT_ATOMS: atom_id res chain seq x y z
N MET A 1 16.83 -39.14 -38.20
CA MET A 1 16.24 -39.26 -36.84
C MET A 1 16.65 -38.14 -35.87
N GLN A 2 17.83 -37.52 -36.01
CA GLN A 2 18.32 -36.46 -35.10
C GLN A 2 17.46 -35.19 -35.06
N ASN A 3 16.95 -34.71 -36.20
CA ASN A 3 16.14 -33.47 -36.27
C ASN A 3 14.84 -33.54 -35.47
N ARG A 4 14.20 -34.73 -35.38
CA ARG A 4 12.98 -34.91 -34.56
C ARG A 4 13.26 -34.77 -33.07
N LYS A 5 14.40 -35.28 -32.59
CA LYS A 5 14.81 -35.15 -31.17
C LYS A 5 15.11 -33.69 -30.81
N ALA A 6 15.75 -32.94 -31.72
CA ALA A 6 16.02 -31.52 -31.53
C ALA A 6 14.73 -30.69 -31.48
N LEU A 7 13.77 -30.95 -32.38
CA LEU A 7 12.47 -30.29 -32.39
C LEU A 7 11.69 -30.52 -31.09
N ILE A 8 11.67 -31.77 -30.58
CA ILE A 8 11.00 -32.09 -29.31
C ILE A 8 11.68 -31.36 -28.13
N ARG A 9 13.02 -31.32 -28.08
CA ARG A 9 13.77 -30.62 -27.03
C ARG A 9 13.44 -29.12 -27.01
N TRP A 10 13.45 -28.47 -28.17
CA TRP A 10 13.09 -27.05 -28.30
C TRP A 10 11.61 -26.79 -28.00
N GLY A 11 10.73 -27.73 -28.37
CA GLY A 11 9.30 -27.68 -28.02
C GLY A 11 9.09 -27.66 -26.51
N ILE A 12 9.74 -28.55 -25.76
CA ILE A 12 9.64 -28.59 -24.30
C ILE A 12 10.13 -27.28 -23.68
N ILE A 13 11.30 -26.77 -24.10
CA ILE A 13 11.84 -25.50 -23.60
C ILE A 13 10.86 -24.34 -23.85
N THR A 14 10.29 -24.27 -25.05
CA THR A 14 9.32 -23.22 -25.42
C THR A 14 8.07 -23.29 -24.57
N VAL A 15 7.53 -24.50 -24.37
CA VAL A 15 6.36 -24.73 -23.51
C VAL A 15 6.66 -24.37 -22.06
N SER A 16 7.84 -24.74 -21.54
CA SER A 16 8.24 -24.36 -20.19
C SER A 16 8.33 -22.84 -20.00
N ILE A 17 8.94 -22.12 -20.95
CA ILE A 17 8.99 -20.65 -20.91
C ILE A 17 7.58 -20.05 -20.98
N PHE A 18 6.72 -20.60 -21.84
CA PHE A 18 5.34 -20.14 -21.97
C PHE A 18 4.55 -20.31 -20.66
N ILE A 19 4.69 -21.45 -19.98
CA ILE A 19 4.06 -21.68 -18.67
C ILE A 19 4.57 -20.69 -17.64
N VAL A 20 5.89 -20.48 -17.56
CA VAL A 20 6.49 -19.50 -16.61
C VAL A 20 5.95 -18.10 -16.86
N THR A 21 5.88 -17.66 -18.12
CA THR A 21 5.33 -16.36 -18.49
C THR A 21 3.86 -16.23 -18.14
N LEU A 22 3.05 -17.27 -18.35
CA LEU A 22 1.64 -17.26 -17.96
C LEU A 22 1.45 -17.11 -16.44
N VAL A 23 2.26 -17.82 -15.66
CA VAL A 23 2.23 -17.70 -14.18
C VAL A 23 2.71 -16.30 -13.74
N ALA A 24 3.77 -15.77 -14.35
CA ALA A 24 4.26 -14.42 -14.08
C ALA A 24 3.20 -13.35 -14.45
N TRP A 25 2.49 -13.53 -15.56
CA TRP A 25 1.41 -12.64 -15.96
C TRP A 25 0.26 -12.67 -14.96
N ASN A 26 -0.17 -13.87 -14.55
CA ASN A 26 -1.24 -14.03 -13.57
C ASN A 26 -0.88 -13.40 -12.21
N THR A 27 0.34 -13.64 -11.71
CA THR A 27 0.81 -13.05 -10.45
C THR A 27 0.95 -11.53 -10.53
N SER A 28 1.29 -10.97 -11.71
CA SER A 28 1.31 -9.52 -11.92
C SER A 28 -0.09 -8.91 -11.78
N VAL A 29 -1.13 -9.54 -12.37
CA VAL A 29 -2.53 -9.12 -12.21
C VAL A 29 -2.98 -9.19 -10.75
N PHE A 30 -2.61 -10.27 -10.04
CA PHE A 30 -2.90 -10.42 -8.62
C PHE A 30 -2.31 -9.28 -7.77
N PHE A 31 -1.07 -8.85 -8.05
CA PHE A 31 -0.46 -7.72 -7.34
C PHE A 31 -1.22 -6.40 -7.56
N ASP A 32 -1.78 -6.18 -8.74
CA ASP A 32 -2.53 -4.95 -9.00
C ASP A 32 -3.88 -4.94 -8.26
N VAL A 33 -4.56 -6.08 -8.16
CA VAL A 33 -5.76 -6.23 -7.33
C VAL A 33 -5.44 -6.01 -5.85
N LEU A 34 -4.33 -6.55 -5.35
CA LEU A 34 -3.88 -6.31 -3.98
C LEU A 34 -3.63 -4.82 -3.71
N LYS A 35 -2.92 -4.13 -4.62
CA LYS A 35 -2.68 -2.67 -4.49
C LYS A 35 -4.00 -1.89 -4.43
N GLN A 36 -4.97 -2.24 -5.28
CA GLN A 36 -6.28 -1.58 -5.29
C GLN A 36 -7.04 -1.81 -3.97
N ASN A 37 -7.00 -3.03 -3.43
CA ASN A 37 -7.63 -3.34 -2.16
C ASN A 37 -6.97 -2.59 -0.99
N GLU A 38 -5.63 -2.54 -0.94
CA GLU A 38 -4.92 -1.77 0.08
C GLU A 38 -5.22 -0.27 -0.03
N ARG A 39 -5.31 0.29 -1.25
CA ARG A 39 -5.75 1.68 -1.48
C ARG A 39 -7.19 1.92 -1.01
N SER A 40 -8.11 1.00 -1.26
CA SER A 40 -9.49 1.13 -0.81
C SER A 40 -9.61 1.12 0.71
N LYS A 41 -8.90 0.22 1.40
CA LYS A 41 -8.82 0.24 2.87
C LYS A 41 -8.27 1.56 3.40
N MET A 42 -7.27 2.11 2.73
CA MET A 42 -6.69 3.41 3.07
C MET A 42 -7.64 4.58 2.85
N GLN A 43 -8.46 4.54 1.80
CA GLN A 43 -9.52 5.54 1.59
C GLN A 43 -10.55 5.50 2.72
N ILE A 44 -11.00 4.30 3.11
CA ILE A 44 -11.94 4.13 4.24
C ILE A 44 -11.32 4.63 5.54
N TRP A 45 -10.05 4.32 5.79
CA TRP A 45 -9.32 4.81 6.96
C TRP A 45 -9.21 6.34 6.97
N ALA A 46 -8.87 6.95 5.83
CA ALA A 46 -8.77 8.40 5.70
C ALA A 46 -10.14 9.09 5.92
N SER A 47 -11.22 8.54 5.37
CA SER A 47 -12.58 9.03 5.62
C SER A 47 -12.97 8.92 7.09
N ALA A 48 -12.70 7.78 7.75
CA ALA A 48 -12.94 7.63 9.18
C ALA A 48 -12.15 8.65 10.01
N GLN A 49 -10.89 8.92 9.63
CA GLN A 49 -10.05 9.92 10.28
C GLN A 49 -10.59 11.35 10.11
N GLN A 50 -11.14 11.68 8.94
CA GLN A 50 -11.81 12.96 8.68
C GLN A 50 -13.08 13.09 9.52
N ASP A 51 -13.95 12.07 9.49
CA ASP A 51 -15.19 12.04 10.28
C ASP A 51 -14.91 12.22 11.78
N LEU A 52 -13.84 11.59 12.29
CA LEU A 52 -13.41 11.76 13.68
C LEU A 52 -12.99 13.20 13.99
N GLN A 53 -12.27 13.86 13.09
CA GLN A 53 -11.88 15.27 13.28
C GLN A 53 -13.10 16.19 13.27
N GLU A 54 -14.05 15.97 12.34
CA GLU A 54 -15.29 16.75 12.26
C GLU A 54 -16.16 16.57 13.52
N GLN A 55 -16.27 15.35 14.05
CA GLN A 55 -17.01 15.06 15.30
C GLN A 55 -16.39 15.71 16.54
N ILE A 56 -15.05 15.79 16.62
CA ILE A 56 -14.35 16.48 17.71
C ILE A 56 -14.64 17.99 17.66
N LEU A 57 -14.73 18.57 16.47
CA LEU A 57 -14.99 20.00 16.27
C LEU A 57 -16.46 20.38 16.52
N SER A 58 -17.42 19.48 16.26
CA SER A 58 -18.85 19.76 16.34
C SER A 58 -19.46 19.67 17.75
N ASN A 59 -18.69 19.26 18.77
CA ASN A 59 -19.08 19.21 20.20
C ASN A 59 -20.35 18.39 20.51
N ASP A 60 -20.87 17.61 19.54
CA ASP A 60 -22.05 16.76 19.67
C ASP A 60 -21.76 15.39 20.30
N GLY A 61 -20.50 15.13 20.65
CA GLY A 61 -20.06 14.12 21.63
C GLY A 61 -20.29 12.64 21.31
N VAL A 62 -21.06 12.30 20.28
CA VAL A 62 -21.34 10.91 19.90
C VAL A 62 -20.29 10.43 18.91
N MET A 63 -19.17 9.95 19.45
CA MET A 63 -18.13 9.27 18.68
C MET A 63 -18.63 7.91 18.18
N SER A 64 -18.59 7.67 16.88
CA SER A 64 -19.00 6.39 16.32
C SER A 64 -17.99 5.29 16.65
N ASP A 65 -18.43 4.23 17.36
CA ASP A 65 -17.62 3.04 17.67
C ASP A 65 -17.07 2.37 16.39
N VAL A 66 -17.80 2.49 15.27
CA VAL A 66 -17.34 1.98 13.97
C VAL A 66 -16.15 2.78 13.46
N VAL A 67 -16.17 4.11 13.58
CA VAL A 67 -15.07 4.98 13.16
C VAL A 67 -13.80 4.66 13.97
N LEU A 68 -13.94 4.49 15.29
CA LEU A 68 -12.84 4.08 16.15
C LEU A 68 -12.27 2.72 15.75
N LYS A 69 -13.12 1.71 15.53
CA LYS A 69 -12.69 0.38 15.08
C LYS A 69 -11.94 0.41 13.76
N VAL A 70 -12.34 1.26 12.81
CA VAL A 70 -11.65 1.42 11.53
C VAL A 70 -10.26 2.03 11.74
N ILE A 71 -10.16 3.07 12.57
CA ILE A 71 -8.89 3.77 12.82
C ILE A 71 -7.91 2.89 13.60
N GLU A 72 -8.39 2.25 14.67
CA GLU A 72 -7.59 1.38 15.55
C GLU A 72 -7.26 0.04 14.91
N GLY A 73 -8.13 -0.46 14.03
CA GLY A 73 -7.92 -1.72 13.32
C GLY A 73 -6.74 -1.69 12.33
N ASN A 74 -6.27 -0.50 11.93
CA ASN A 74 -5.12 -0.36 11.04
C ASN A 74 -3.79 -0.32 11.82
N THR A 75 -3.18 -1.50 11.97
CA THR A 75 -1.89 -1.68 12.68
C THR A 75 -0.74 -2.13 11.78
N THR A 76 -1.04 -2.54 10.54
CA THR A 76 -0.06 -3.17 9.65
C THR A 76 0.25 -2.35 8.41
N THR A 77 -0.65 -1.47 7.96
CA THR A 77 -0.45 -0.71 6.73
C THR A 77 0.44 0.51 7.02
N PRO A 78 1.64 0.60 6.42
CA PRO A 78 2.53 1.75 6.60
C PRO A 78 1.94 3.00 5.94
N MET A 79 1.92 4.11 6.67
CA MET A 79 1.28 5.35 6.23
C MET A 79 2.17 6.57 6.52
N VAL A 80 2.14 7.53 5.61
CA VAL A 80 2.64 8.89 5.82
C VAL A 80 1.46 9.83 5.68
N MET A 81 1.25 10.67 6.68
CA MET A 81 0.13 11.60 6.78
C MET A 81 0.65 13.02 6.59
N HIS A 82 0.05 13.78 5.68
CA HIS A 82 0.37 15.19 5.49
C HIS A 82 -0.70 16.04 6.18
N GLN A 83 -0.29 16.78 7.20
CA GLN A 83 -1.15 17.75 7.86
C GLN A 83 -1.02 19.08 7.13
N MET A 84 -2.06 19.44 6.36
CA MET A 84 -2.04 20.62 5.48
C MET A 84 -1.95 21.94 6.26
N GLU A 85 -2.48 22.00 7.48
CA GLU A 85 -2.53 23.23 8.29
C GLU A 85 -1.13 23.75 8.67
N ASN A 86 -0.23 22.84 9.08
CA ASN A 86 1.11 23.17 9.54
C ASN A 86 2.22 22.78 8.54
N ASP A 87 1.86 22.27 7.37
CA ASP A 87 2.76 21.67 6.38
C ASP A 87 3.72 20.62 6.98
N THR A 88 3.20 19.79 7.89
CA THR A 88 3.99 18.76 8.59
C THR A 88 3.62 17.36 8.14
N TYR A 89 4.61 16.48 8.07
CA TYR A 89 4.39 15.06 7.83
C TYR A 89 4.50 14.26 9.12
N ASP A 90 3.55 13.36 9.31
CA ASP A 90 3.50 12.36 10.36
C ASP A 90 3.45 10.96 9.76
N TYR A 91 3.62 9.91 10.55
CA TYR A 91 3.69 8.54 10.06
C TYR A 91 3.09 7.52 11.03
N ARG A 92 2.59 6.42 10.48
CA ARG A 92 2.07 5.27 11.22
C ARG A 92 2.58 3.97 10.63
N ASN A 93 2.78 2.97 11.48
CA ASN A 93 3.23 1.62 11.10
C ASN A 93 4.51 1.62 10.24
N LEU A 94 5.42 2.58 10.48
CA LEU A 94 6.71 2.70 9.83
C LEU A 94 7.83 2.64 10.88
N ASP A 95 8.72 1.67 10.74
CA ASP A 95 9.95 1.61 11.52
C ASP A 95 11.01 2.52 10.87
N LEU A 96 11.20 3.70 11.46
CA LEU A 96 12.16 4.69 10.99
C LEU A 96 13.37 4.73 11.95
N PRO A 97 14.61 4.73 11.43
CA PRO A 97 15.78 4.86 12.28
C PRO A 97 15.74 6.21 13.01
N LYS A 98 16.37 6.27 14.20
CA LYS A 98 16.48 7.50 15.00
C LYS A 98 17.25 8.56 14.20
N LEU A 99 16.52 9.42 13.49
CA LEU A 99 17.04 10.52 12.69
C LEU A 99 16.74 11.85 13.39
N ASP A 100 17.59 12.85 13.17
CA ASP A 100 17.29 14.24 13.54
C ASP A 100 15.96 14.68 12.90
N SER A 101 15.18 15.53 13.59
CA SER A 101 13.86 15.99 13.15
C SER A 101 13.81 16.48 11.69
N ILE A 102 14.82 17.25 11.26
CA ILE A 102 14.91 17.77 9.89
C ILE A 102 15.15 16.64 8.87
N LYS A 103 16.01 15.67 9.20
CA LYS A 103 16.30 14.54 8.31
C LYS A 103 15.11 13.58 8.21
N LEU A 104 14.39 13.41 9.31
CA LEU A 104 13.16 12.62 9.37
C LEU A 104 12.08 13.24 8.46
N GLN A 105 11.80 14.54 8.59
CA GLN A 105 10.83 15.23 7.73
C GLN A 105 11.20 15.12 6.25
N LYS A 106 12.47 15.34 5.88
CA LYS A 106 12.94 15.13 4.50
C LYS A 106 12.70 13.70 4.00
N ARG A 107 12.86 12.69 4.86
CA ARG A 107 12.60 11.29 4.52
C ARG A 107 11.11 11.02 4.34
N LEU A 108 10.25 11.56 5.20
CA LEU A 108 8.79 11.44 5.07
C LEU A 108 8.28 12.08 3.78
N VAL A 109 8.78 13.28 3.42
CA VAL A 109 8.49 13.94 2.14
C VAL A 109 8.92 13.09 0.95
N LYS A 110 10.08 12.41 1.05
CA LYS A 110 10.54 11.52 -0.02
C LYS A 110 9.65 10.29 -0.14
N LEU A 111 9.26 9.70 0.99
CA LEU A 111 8.34 8.55 1.03
C LEU A 111 6.97 8.92 0.47
N SER A 112 6.41 10.07 0.85
CA SER A 112 5.12 10.52 0.32
C SER A 112 5.17 10.67 -1.19
N LYS A 113 6.23 11.27 -1.76
CA LYS A 113 6.39 11.39 -3.21
C LYS A 113 6.61 10.06 -3.94
N GLN A 114 7.20 9.06 -3.27
CA GLN A 114 7.47 7.75 -3.86
C GLN A 114 6.20 6.88 -3.92
N PHE A 115 5.27 7.09 -2.97
CA PHE A 115 4.10 6.24 -2.78
C PHE A 115 2.76 6.96 -2.96
N ALA A 116 2.76 8.26 -3.27
CA ALA A 116 1.61 9.01 -3.78
C ALA A 116 1.23 8.52 -5.18
#